data_AF-A0A9W9DEE4-F1
#
_entry.id   AF-A0A9W9DEE4-F1
#
_cell.length_a   1.000
_cell.length_b   1.000
_cell.length_c   1.000
_cell.angle_alpha   90.00
_cell.angle_beta   90.00
_cell.angle_gamma   90.00
#
_symmetry.space_group_name_H-M   'P 1'
#
loop_
_entity.id
_entity.type
_entity.pdbx_description
1 polymer ?
#
loop_
_entity_poly.entity_id
_entity_poly.type
_entity_poly.pdbx_seq_one_letter_code
_entity_poly.pdbx_strand_id
1 'polypeptide(L)'
;TTMPAHLRESLEIAIQACLSDTSAQFKSQEPSSSVETASFSSLHFTNQTRYLTHGYDAPKDIHPLYLINAEGGRMNHSQLLCHPSEDIQKLSGPYADLKQSLEGVLRWVVEKVLLLHPSVFQELMASVDVLPLQDTSPVSPFTSIVFNINVGTLAH
;
A
#
# COMPACT_ATOMS: atom_id res chain seq x y z
N THR A 1 3.55 25.09 2.90
CA THR A 1 2.54 25.11 3.98
C THR A 1 2.75 23.96 4.93
N THR A 2 2.67 24.21 6.23
CA THR A 2 2.85 23.20 7.30
C THR A 2 1.54 22.44 7.57
N MET A 3 1.64 21.19 8.04
CA MET A 3 0.49 20.38 8.47
C MET A 3 -0.25 21.05 9.66
N PRO A 4 -1.59 21.08 9.68
CA PRO A 4 -2.36 21.57 10.82
C PRO A 4 -2.00 20.87 12.13
N ALA A 5 -1.92 21.64 13.22
CA ALA A 5 -1.48 21.13 14.52
C ALA A 5 -2.31 19.94 15.01
N HIS A 6 -3.64 20.03 14.91
CA HIS A 6 -4.56 18.97 15.35
C HIS A 6 -4.39 17.63 14.59
N LEU A 7 -3.89 17.66 13.34
CA LEU A 7 -3.58 16.44 12.59
C LEU A 7 -2.22 15.86 12.98
N ARG A 8 -1.27 16.72 13.34
CA ARG A 8 0.09 16.33 13.71
C ARG A 8 0.16 15.76 15.12
N GLU A 9 -0.56 16.36 16.07
CA GLU A 9 -0.48 16.02 17.50
C GLU A 9 -0.99 14.61 17.81
N SER A 10 -1.98 14.13 17.06
CA SER A 10 -2.56 12.78 17.25
C SER A 10 -1.94 11.71 16.35
N LEU A 11 -1.10 12.09 15.38
CA LEU A 11 -0.61 11.18 14.33
C LEU A 11 0.17 9.99 14.89
N GLU A 12 1.14 10.25 15.75
CA GLU A 12 2.02 9.21 16.31
C GLU A 12 1.21 8.21 17.14
N ILE A 13 0.36 8.73 18.03
CA ILE A 13 -0.51 7.95 18.90
C ILE A 13 -1.50 7.11 18.07
N ALA A 14 -2.08 7.69 17.01
CA ALA A 14 -2.99 6.98 16.13
C ALA A 14 -2.31 5.81 15.41
N ILE A 15 -1.12 6.02 14.83
CA ILE A 15 -0.38 4.93 14.16
C ILE A 15 0.00 3.85 15.17
N GLN A 16 0.49 4.23 16.34
CA GLN A 16 0.88 3.27 17.37
C GLN A 16 -0.30 2.44 17.87
N ALA A 17 -1.47 3.06 18.03
CA ALA A 17 -2.70 2.37 18.42
C ALA A 17 -3.15 1.36 17.34
N CYS A 18 -3.11 1.72 16.06
CA CYS A 18 -3.50 0.80 14.99
C CYS A 18 -2.54 -0.38 14.82
N LEU A 19 -1.26 -0.22 15.18
CA LEU A 19 -0.22 -1.21 14.95
C LEU A 19 0.20 -1.98 16.21
N SER A 20 -0.48 -1.77 17.35
CA SER A 20 -0.10 -2.32 18.64
C SER A 20 0.01 -3.85 18.63
N ASP A 21 -0.83 -4.53 17.86
CA ASP A 21 -0.86 -6.00 17.80
C ASP A 21 -0.10 -6.58 16.61
N THR A 22 0.68 -5.75 15.90
CA THR A 22 1.43 -6.14 14.71
C THR A 22 2.93 -6.28 15.01
N SER A 23 3.68 -6.92 14.11
CA SER A 23 5.15 -6.95 14.18
C SER A 23 5.81 -5.59 13.89
N ALA A 24 5.04 -4.59 13.48
CA ALA A 24 5.51 -3.27 13.07
C ALA A 24 5.35 -2.21 14.18
N GLN A 25 5.44 -2.61 15.44
CA GLN A 25 5.39 -1.69 16.58
C GLN A 25 6.59 -0.71 16.59
N PHE A 26 6.36 0.46 17.19
CA PHE A 26 7.40 1.45 17.41
C PHE A 26 8.43 0.93 18.41
N LYS A 27 9.70 1.06 18.06
CA LYS A 27 10.84 0.65 18.89
C LYS A 27 11.55 1.89 19.42
N SER A 28 11.93 1.85 20.69
CA SER A 28 12.89 2.83 21.22
C SER A 28 14.26 2.53 20.59
N GLN A 29 14.76 3.44 19.76
CA GLN A 29 16.11 3.35 19.22
C GLN A 29 17.07 4.16 20.10
N GLU A 30 18.09 3.47 20.63
CA GLU A 30 19.24 4.12 21.26
C GLU A 30 20.06 4.85 20.17
N PRO A 31 20.48 6.12 20.40
CA PRO A 31 21.16 6.95 19.40
C PRO A 31 22.55 6.43 18.99
N SER A 32 23.03 5.33 19.57
CA SER A 32 24.39 4.78 19.39
C SER A 32 24.47 3.55 18.48
N SER A 33 23.35 2.99 18.01
CA SER A 33 23.40 1.90 17.04
C SER A 33 23.79 2.44 15.66
N SER A 34 24.87 1.91 15.07
CA SER A 34 25.24 2.20 13.69
C SER A 34 24.04 2.01 12.78
N VAL A 35 23.72 3.02 11.95
CA VAL A 35 22.61 3.00 10.98
C VAL A 35 22.62 1.73 10.11
N GLU A 36 23.81 1.15 9.89
CA GLU A 36 24.04 -0.10 9.14
C GLU A 36 23.40 -1.36 9.75
N THR A 37 22.96 -1.33 11.02
CA THR A 37 22.36 -2.48 11.72
C THR A 37 20.89 -2.28 12.11
N ALA A 38 20.31 -1.11 11.83
CA ALA A 38 18.93 -0.81 12.18
C ALA A 38 17.95 -1.50 11.21
N SER A 39 17.17 -2.47 11.72
CA SER A 39 16.07 -3.06 10.95
C SER A 39 14.81 -2.20 11.06
N PHE A 40 14.19 -1.90 9.91
CA PHE A 40 12.91 -1.20 9.82
C PHE A 40 11.83 -2.13 9.26
N SER A 41 10.58 -1.85 9.57
CA SER A 41 9.43 -2.58 9.02
C SER A 41 8.79 -1.75 7.91
N SER A 42 8.46 -2.37 6.78
CA SER A 42 7.71 -1.74 5.70
C SER A 42 6.39 -2.47 5.49
N LEU A 43 5.28 -1.75 5.61
CA LEU A 43 3.94 -2.26 5.33
C LEU A 43 3.46 -1.68 4.00
N HIS A 44 3.17 -2.55 3.03
CA HIS A 44 2.79 -2.18 1.68
C HIS A 44 1.29 -2.36 1.46
N PHE A 45 0.50 -1.33 1.72
CA PHE A 45 -0.94 -1.34 1.44
C PHE A 45 -1.22 -0.94 0.00
N THR A 46 -1.10 -1.89 -0.92
CA THR A 46 -1.33 -1.69 -2.35
C THR A 46 -2.34 -2.69 -2.91
N ASN A 47 -3.18 -2.23 -3.84
CA ASN A 47 -3.93 -3.12 -4.74
C ASN A 47 -3.04 -3.44 -5.94
N GLN A 48 -2.76 -4.72 -6.15
CA GLN A 48 -1.83 -5.20 -7.17
C GLN A 48 -2.62 -5.70 -8.37
N THR A 49 -2.18 -5.33 -9.57
CA THR A 49 -2.60 -5.93 -10.83
C THR A 49 -1.48 -6.85 -11.32
N ARG A 50 -1.18 -7.88 -10.53
CA ARG A 50 -0.17 -8.89 -10.87
C ARG A 50 -0.86 -10.21 -11.10
N TYR A 51 -0.40 -10.96 -12.08
CA TYR A 51 -0.83 -12.34 -12.24
C TYR A 51 -0.34 -13.15 -11.05
N LEU A 52 -1.27 -13.76 -10.30
CA LEU A 52 -0.93 -14.68 -9.20
C LEU A 52 -0.45 -16.05 -9.72
N THR A 53 -0.45 -16.23 -11.04
CA THR A 53 0.10 -17.40 -11.73
C THR A 53 1.31 -17.00 -12.55
N HIS A 54 2.35 -17.82 -12.48
CA HIS A 54 3.49 -17.72 -13.37
C HIS A 54 3.23 -18.60 -14.59
N GLY A 55 3.45 -18.08 -15.79
CA GLY A 55 3.29 -18.81 -17.05
C GLY A 55 4.42 -19.81 -17.35
N TYR A 56 5.12 -20.31 -16.33
CA TYR A 56 6.14 -21.35 -16.53
C TYR A 56 5.45 -22.59 -17.10
N ASP A 57 6.01 -23.12 -18.19
CA ASP A 57 5.51 -24.28 -18.91
C ASP A 57 4.10 -24.14 -19.53
N ALA A 58 3.58 -22.91 -19.63
CA ALA A 58 2.35 -22.67 -20.37
C ALA A 58 2.55 -22.97 -21.87
N PRO A 59 1.68 -23.77 -22.50
CA PRO A 59 1.75 -24.04 -23.94
C PRO A 59 1.68 -22.74 -24.74
N LYS A 60 2.58 -22.57 -25.72
CA LYS A 60 2.63 -21.36 -26.56
C LYS A 60 1.47 -21.25 -27.54
N ASP A 61 0.85 -22.39 -27.85
CA ASP A 61 -0.14 -22.53 -28.93
C ASP A 61 -1.58 -22.59 -28.39
N ILE A 62 -1.75 -22.49 -27.05
CA ILE A 62 -3.06 -22.54 -26.39
C ILE A 62 -3.35 -21.18 -25.76
N HIS A 63 -4.49 -20.60 -26.11
CA HIS A 63 -4.91 -19.34 -25.51
C HIS A 63 -5.14 -19.52 -23.99
N PRO A 64 -4.70 -18.59 -23.11
CA PRO A 64 -4.80 -18.72 -21.65
C PRO A 64 -6.19 -19.09 -21.12
N LEU A 65 -7.24 -18.62 -21.79
CA LEU A 65 -8.64 -18.93 -21.48
C LEU A 65 -8.98 -20.45 -21.55
N TYR A 66 -8.24 -21.20 -22.36
CA TYR A 66 -8.43 -22.64 -22.57
C TYR A 66 -7.42 -23.49 -21.79
N LEU A 67 -6.61 -22.87 -20.92
CA LEU A 67 -5.69 -23.61 -20.07
C LEU A 67 -6.45 -24.40 -19.00
N ILE A 68 -6.05 -25.66 -18.87
CA ILE A 68 -6.55 -26.62 -17.88
C ILE A 68 -5.32 -27.15 -17.14
N ASN A 69 -5.39 -27.19 -15.82
CA ASN A 69 -4.30 -27.73 -15.00
C ASN A 69 -4.23 -29.26 -15.13
N ALA A 70 -3.18 -29.89 -14.58
CA ALA A 70 -2.99 -31.34 -14.65
C ALA A 70 -4.12 -32.16 -14.00
N GLU A 71 -4.92 -31.54 -13.13
CA GLU A 71 -6.04 -32.14 -12.39
C GLU A 71 -7.38 -31.95 -13.14
N GLY A 72 -7.39 -31.32 -14.32
CA GLY A 72 -8.61 -31.06 -15.08
C GLY A 72 -9.36 -29.78 -14.69
N GLY A 73 -8.84 -29.01 -13.74
CA GLY A 73 -9.37 -27.72 -13.31
C GLY A 73 -9.05 -26.60 -14.29
N ARG A 74 -10.03 -25.74 -14.59
CA ARG A 74 -9.81 -24.51 -15.38
C ARG A 74 -8.91 -23.55 -14.62
N MET A 75 -8.17 -22.72 -15.36
CA MET A 75 -7.43 -21.60 -14.79
C MET A 75 -8.35 -20.72 -13.93
N ASN A 76 -7.90 -20.37 -12.72
CA ASN A 76 -8.66 -19.46 -11.87
C ASN A 76 -8.50 -18.02 -12.38
N HIS A 77 -9.46 -17.53 -13.15
CA HIS A 77 -9.43 -16.18 -13.71
C HIS A 77 -9.45 -15.07 -12.66
N SER A 78 -9.82 -15.33 -11.40
CA SER A 78 -9.70 -14.32 -10.34
C SER A 78 -8.24 -13.96 -10.03
N GLN A 79 -7.30 -14.85 -10.37
CA GLN A 79 -5.85 -14.60 -10.30
C GLN A 79 -5.33 -13.60 -11.36
N LEU A 80 -6.20 -13.22 -12.31
CA LEU A 80 -5.93 -12.21 -13.32
C LEU A 80 -6.54 -10.85 -12.96
N LEU A 81 -7.30 -10.79 -11.86
CA LEU A 81 -7.95 -9.57 -11.39
C LEU A 81 -7.05 -8.80 -10.42
N CYS A 82 -7.32 -7.52 -10.26
CA CYS A 82 -6.69 -6.72 -9.24
C CYS A 82 -7.04 -7.28 -7.86
N HIS A 83 -6.04 -7.47 -7.00
CA HIS A 83 -6.22 -8.04 -5.67
C HIS A 83 -5.43 -7.23 -4.63
N PRO A 84 -5.85 -7.26 -3.35
CA PRO A 84 -5.09 -6.64 -2.28
C PRO A 84 -3.73 -7.33 -2.11
N SER A 85 -2.72 -6.55 -1.74
CA SER A 85 -1.42 -7.04 -1.25
C SER A 85 -1.57 -7.99 -0.07
N GLU A 86 -0.52 -8.78 0.18
CA GLU A 86 -0.45 -9.69 1.32
C GLU A 86 -0.60 -8.94 2.66
N ASP A 87 -0.05 -7.73 2.78
CA ASP A 87 -0.18 -6.89 3.97
C ASP A 87 -1.62 -6.46 4.20
N ILE A 88 -2.37 -6.05 3.16
CA ILE A 88 -3.81 -5.76 3.30
C ILE A 88 -4.59 -7.01 3.72
N GLN A 89 -4.23 -8.19 3.18
CA GLN A 89 -4.92 -9.44 3.51
C GLN A 89 -4.67 -9.87 4.97
N LYS A 90 -3.41 -9.80 5.42
CA LYS A 90 -3.00 -10.22 6.78
C LYS A 90 -3.37 -9.20 7.85
N LEU A 91 -3.34 -7.91 7.52
CA LEU A 91 -3.57 -6.80 8.44
C LEU A 91 -4.85 -6.04 8.09
N SER A 92 -5.89 -6.74 7.63
CA SER A 92 -7.14 -6.10 7.15
C SER A 92 -7.81 -5.21 8.20
N GLY A 93 -7.84 -5.63 9.46
CA GLY A 93 -8.32 -4.84 10.59
C GLY A 93 -7.45 -3.59 10.84
N PRO A 94 -6.16 -3.75 11.18
CA PRO A 94 -5.23 -2.63 11.34
C PRO A 94 -5.21 -1.66 10.16
N TYR A 95 -5.33 -2.16 8.93
CA TYR A 95 -5.40 -1.33 7.72
C TYR A 95 -6.68 -0.51 7.68
N ALA A 96 -7.84 -1.07 8.02
CA ALA A 96 -9.09 -0.32 8.12
C ALA A 96 -8.99 0.78 9.21
N ASP A 97 -8.41 0.47 10.36
CA ASP A 97 -8.22 1.42 11.45
C ASP A 97 -7.24 2.53 11.08
N LEU A 98 -6.16 2.21 10.37
CA LEU A 98 -5.22 3.21 9.82
C LEU A 98 -5.92 4.12 8.81
N LYS A 99 -6.71 3.56 7.89
CA LYS A 99 -7.47 4.36 6.91
C LYS A 99 -8.39 5.36 7.62
N GLN A 100 -9.10 4.92 8.64
CA GLN A 100 -10.04 5.76 9.39
C GLN A 100 -9.31 6.80 10.24
N SER A 101 -8.33 6.38 11.03
CA SER A 101 -7.63 7.25 11.98
C SER A 101 -6.77 8.30 11.28
N LEU A 102 -6.26 7.98 10.09
CA LEU A 102 -5.39 8.87 9.32
C LEU A 102 -6.11 9.60 8.19
N GLU A 103 -7.43 9.45 8.03
CA GLU A 103 -8.19 10.04 6.92
C GLU A 103 -7.86 11.53 6.73
N GLY A 104 -7.88 12.31 7.82
CA GLY A 104 -7.59 13.74 7.78
C GLY A 104 -6.17 14.06 7.33
N VAL A 105 -5.19 13.26 7.75
CA VAL A 105 -3.77 13.40 7.37
C VAL A 105 -3.56 13.03 5.91
N LEU A 106 -4.11 11.88 5.49
CA LEU A 106 -4.01 11.38 4.12
C LEU A 106 -4.65 12.36 3.13
N ARG A 107 -5.86 12.85 3.43
CA ARG A 107 -6.52 13.88 2.63
C ARG A 107 -5.69 15.15 2.53
N TRP A 108 -5.14 15.63 3.64
CA TRP A 108 -4.29 16.82 3.63
C TRP A 108 -3.03 16.63 2.76
N VAL A 109 -2.37 15.47 2.86
CA VAL A 109 -1.20 15.14 2.03
C VAL A 109 -1.57 15.16 0.54
N VAL A 110 -2.66 14.47 0.17
CA VAL A 110 -3.14 14.44 -1.22
C VAL A 110 -3.42 15.84 -1.74
N GLU A 111 -4.19 16.65 -0.99
CA GLU A 111 -4.50 18.03 -1.37
C GLU A 111 -3.24 18.87 -1.60
N LYS A 112 -2.21 18.72 -0.76
CA LYS A 112 -0.95 19.44 -0.93
C LYS A 112 -0.17 18.99 -2.15
N VAL A 113 -0.12 17.69 -2.40
CA VAL A 113 0.59 17.17 -3.57
C VAL A 113 -0.10 17.58 -4.87
N LEU A 114 -1.43 17.52 -4.92
CA LEU A 114 -2.23 17.97 -6.08
C LEU A 114 -2.11 19.48 -6.31
N LEU A 115 -2.05 20.29 -5.24
CA LEU A 115 -1.87 21.73 -5.35
C LEU A 115 -0.49 22.10 -5.91
N LEU A 116 0.56 21.36 -5.53
CA LEU A 116 1.93 21.65 -5.95
C LEU A 116 2.23 21.16 -7.37
N HIS A 117 1.57 20.10 -7.82
CA HIS A 117 1.85 19.47 -9.11
C HIS A 117 0.57 19.16 -9.92
N PRO A 118 -0.30 20.16 -10.18
CA PRO A 118 -1.61 19.93 -10.77
C PRO A 118 -1.55 19.28 -12.16
N SER A 119 -0.58 19.68 -13.00
CA SER A 119 -0.40 19.12 -14.35
C SER A 119 0.03 17.66 -14.33
N VAL A 120 0.87 17.25 -13.37
CA VAL A 120 1.37 15.87 -13.25
C VAL A 120 0.24 14.90 -12.92
N PHE A 121 -0.72 15.35 -12.11
CA PHE A 121 -1.78 14.47 -11.61
C PHE A 121 -3.05 14.49 -12.46
N GLN A 122 -3.23 15.46 -13.37
CA GLN A 122 -4.36 15.45 -14.31
C GLN A 122 -4.41 14.18 -15.16
N GLU A 123 -3.28 13.75 -15.71
CA GLU A 123 -3.19 12.53 -16.52
C GLU A 123 -3.34 11.26 -15.65
N LEU A 124 -2.84 11.30 -14.41
CA LEU A 124 -2.97 10.18 -13.49
C LEU A 124 -4.43 9.95 -13.09
N MET A 125 -5.20 11.01 -12.79
CA MET A 125 -6.60 10.89 -12.43
C MET A 125 -7.42 10.21 -13.53
N ALA A 126 -7.22 10.60 -14.80
CA ALA A 126 -7.89 9.98 -15.93
C ALA A 126 -7.56 8.49 -16.07
N SER A 127 -6.33 8.09 -15.70
CA SER A 127 -5.92 6.68 -15.73
C SER A 127 -6.52 5.88 -14.57
N VAL A 128 -6.58 6.47 -13.38
CA VAL A 128 -7.12 5.83 -12.17
C VAL A 128 -8.60 5.51 -12.32
N ASP A 129 -9.38 6.39 -12.96
CA ASP A 129 -10.81 6.17 -13.21
C ASP A 129 -11.10 4.97 -14.13
N VAL A 130 -10.12 4.55 -14.94
CA VAL A 130 -10.25 3.43 -15.88
C VAL A 130 -9.72 2.12 -15.29
N LEU A 131 -8.87 2.18 -14.26
CA LEU A 131 -8.31 0.97 -13.65
C LEU A 131 -9.42 0.22 -12.89
N PRO A 132 -9.55 -1.10 -13.08
CA PRO A 132 -10.50 -1.93 -12.34
C PRO A 132 -9.98 -2.20 -10.92
N LEU A 133 -9.82 -1.13 -10.15
CA LEU A 133 -9.56 -1.18 -8.72
C LEU A 133 -10.91 -1.53 -8.07
N GLN A 134 -11.00 -2.72 -7.48
CA GLN A 134 -12.20 -3.18 -6.78
C GLN A 134 -12.58 -2.31 -5.56
N ASP A 135 -11.74 -1.34 -5.20
CA ASP A 135 -11.89 -0.41 -4.07
C ASP A 135 -11.21 0.93 -4.40
N THR A 136 -11.75 2.03 -3.87
CA THR A 136 -11.15 3.36 -3.99
C THR A 136 -10.08 3.56 -2.91
N SER A 137 -8.86 3.87 -3.34
CA SER A 137 -7.75 4.14 -2.42
C SER A 137 -8.05 5.35 -1.51
N PRO A 138 -7.74 5.27 -0.20
CA PRO A 138 -7.88 6.41 0.73
C PRO A 138 -6.98 7.61 0.37
N VAL A 139 -6.04 7.42 -0.57
CA VAL A 139 -5.13 8.46 -1.08
C VAL A 139 -5.32 8.69 -2.58
N SER A 140 -6.51 8.48 -3.14
CA SER A 140 -6.77 8.78 -4.56
C SER A 140 -6.27 10.19 -4.96
N PRO A 141 -5.54 10.36 -6.10
CA PRO A 141 -5.35 9.41 -7.19
C PRO A 141 -4.21 8.39 -6.98
N PHE A 142 -3.54 8.37 -5.84
CA PHE A 142 -2.55 7.34 -5.53
C PHE A 142 -3.24 6.00 -5.22
N THR A 143 -2.66 4.90 -5.68
CA THR A 143 -3.25 3.56 -5.57
C THR A 143 -2.74 2.74 -4.39
N SER A 144 -1.79 3.28 -3.62
CA SER A 144 -1.16 2.58 -2.51
C SER A 144 -0.61 3.50 -1.44
N ILE A 145 -0.56 2.99 -0.21
CA ILE A 145 0.16 3.61 0.91
C ILE A 145 1.24 2.65 1.38
N VAL A 146 2.43 3.18 1.70
CA VAL A 146 3.51 2.42 2.32
C VAL A 146 3.90 3.09 3.63
N PHE A 147 3.91 2.31 4.72
CA PHE A 147 4.39 2.76 6.03
C PHE A 147 5.75 2.15 6.31
N ASN A 148 6.78 2.99 6.38
CA ASN A 148 8.10 2.59 6.85
C ASN A 148 8.27 3.01 8.31
N ILE A 149 8.48 2.05 9.20
CA ILE A 149 8.44 2.24 10.65
C ILE A 149 9.80 1.86 11.25
N ASN A 150 10.25 2.64 12.24
CA ASN A 150 11.58 2.53 12.85
C ASN A 150 12.72 2.80 11.85
N VAL A 151 12.49 3.70 10.89
CA VAL A 151 13.50 4.07 9.89
C VAL A 151 14.54 4.98 10.55
N GLY A 152 15.79 4.51 10.57
CA GLY A 152 16.95 5.37 10.79
C GLY A 152 17.53 5.80 9.45
N THR A 153 17.37 7.07 9.07
CA THR A 153 18.07 7.64 7.91
C THR A 153 19.19 8.53 8.38
N LEU A 154 20.34 8.51 7.69
CA LEU A 154 21.33 9.57 7.82
C LEU A 154 20.69 10.87 7.32
N ALA A 155 20.69 11.91 8.15
CA ALA A 155 20.31 13.24 7.70
C ALA A 155 21.35 13.72 6.65
N HIS A 156 20.88 14.11 5.47
CA HIS A 156 21.69 14.70 4.40
C HIS A 156 21.82 16.21 4.55
#